data_AF-A0A7W3RAJ8-F1
#
_entry.id   AF-A0A7W3RAJ8-F1
#
_cell.length_a   1.000
_cell.length_b   1.000
_cell.length_c   1.000
_cell.angle_alpha   90.00
_cell.angle_beta   90.00
_cell.angle_gamma   90.00
#
_symmetry.space_group_name_H-M   'P 1'
#
loop_
_entity.id
_entity.type
_entity.pdbx_description
1 polymer ?
#
loop_
_entity_poly.entity_id
_entity_poly.type
_entity_poly.pdbx_seq_one_letter_code
_entity_poly.pdbx_strand_id
1 'polypeptide(L)'
;MSPKANAVLVEALSSSLRYGGNALKQVPDLVKQILAEGAWREFVTPRGELVRHDRFVDFVTAPPTRGIGATVDLVRRLVADDTQALDLLDQALQNPSSHHAGNNIPSRPEGTSQAKALRRLRKDRPDLHAQVLAGELSAHAAMIKAGFRPKTFTVRGDRPDSIARTLRKNLSPEQLAELRQLLDE
;
A
#
# COMPACT_ATOMS: atom_id res chain seq x y z
N MET A 1 0.80 -17.47 17.48
CA MET A 1 -0.24 -17.05 18.44
C MET A 1 -1.26 -18.15 18.63
N SER A 2 -2.01 -18.14 19.74
CA SER A 2 -3.12 -19.08 19.91
C SER A 2 -4.38 -18.59 19.17
N PRO A 3 -5.28 -19.48 18.71
CA PRO A 3 -6.53 -19.08 18.06
C PRO A 3 -7.41 -18.16 18.92
N LYS A 4 -7.28 -18.25 20.25
CA LYS A 4 -7.94 -17.34 21.21
C LYS A 4 -7.32 -15.95 21.22
N ALA A 5 -5.99 -15.84 21.14
CA ALA A 5 -5.32 -14.54 21.04
C ALA A 5 -5.66 -13.84 19.72
N ASN A 6 -5.71 -14.60 18.61
CA ASN A 6 -6.11 -14.08 17.31
C ASN A 6 -7.54 -13.50 17.33
N ALA A 7 -8.45 -14.13 18.08
CA ALA A 7 -9.83 -13.68 18.21
C ALA A 7 -9.95 -12.27 18.81
N VAL A 8 -9.08 -11.92 19.77
CA VAL A 8 -9.05 -10.59 20.39
C VAL A 8 -8.73 -9.51 19.35
N LEU A 9 -7.76 -9.78 18.47
CA LEU A 9 -7.37 -8.85 17.41
C LEU A 9 -8.48 -8.69 16.37
N VAL A 10 -9.06 -9.81 15.93
CA VAL A 10 -10.17 -9.81 14.95
C VAL A 10 -11.37 -9.04 15.50
N GLU A 11 -11.72 -9.24 16.77
CA GLU A 11 -12.83 -8.53 17.41
C GLU A 11 -12.53 -7.04 17.56
N ALA A 12 -11.31 -6.66 17.94
CA ALA A 12 -10.89 -5.27 18.04
C ALA A 12 -10.98 -4.53 16.69
N LEU A 13 -10.56 -5.18 15.59
CA LEU A 13 -10.68 -4.62 14.25
C LEU A 13 -12.15 -4.51 13.82
N SER A 14 -12.93 -5.57 14.03
CA SER A 14 -14.36 -5.59 13.67
C SER A 14 -15.16 -4.53 14.43
N SER A 15 -14.90 -4.38 15.74
CA SER A 15 -15.50 -3.34 16.57
C SER A 15 -15.10 -1.93 16.10
N SER A 16 -13.82 -1.70 15.82
CA SER A 16 -13.33 -0.39 15.34
C SER A 16 -14.01 0.04 14.03
N LEU A 17 -14.29 -0.91 13.13
CA LEU A 17 -14.96 -0.66 11.86
C LEU A 17 -16.46 -0.40 12.00
N ARG A 18 -17.12 -0.99 13.01
CA ARG A 18 -18.56 -0.78 13.27
C ARG A 18 -18.87 0.53 13.98
N TYR A 19 -18.13 0.83 15.04
CA TYR A 19 -18.47 1.94 15.94
C TYR A 19 -17.89 3.28 15.48
N GLY A 20 -16.94 3.27 14.54
CA GLY A 20 -16.41 4.48 13.92
C GLY A 20 -15.73 5.45 14.90
N GLY A 21 -15.56 6.71 14.48
CA GLY A 21 -15.01 7.77 15.33
C GLY A 21 -13.52 7.60 15.65
N ASN A 22 -13.12 7.85 16.91
CA ASN A 22 -11.72 7.75 17.34
C ASN A 22 -11.14 6.33 17.21
N ALA A 23 -11.98 5.29 17.19
CA ALA A 23 -11.53 3.91 16.99
C ALA A 23 -10.96 3.68 15.58
N LEU A 24 -11.36 4.49 14.59
CA LEU A 24 -10.81 4.41 13.22
C LEU A 24 -9.31 4.72 13.16
N LYS A 25 -8.78 5.50 14.13
CA LYS A 25 -7.34 5.81 14.20
C LYS A 25 -6.48 4.58 14.47
N GLN A 26 -7.05 3.54 15.09
CA GLN A 26 -6.34 2.30 15.42
C GLN A 26 -6.41 1.27 14.29
N VAL A 27 -7.25 1.49 13.28
CA VAL A 27 -7.46 0.53 12.18
C VAL A 27 -6.16 0.21 11.44
N PRO A 28 -5.30 1.17 11.07
CA PRO A 28 -4.03 0.85 10.40
C PRO A 28 -3.14 -0.09 11.22
N ASP A 29 -3.00 0.16 12.53
CA ASP A 29 -2.18 -0.67 13.42
C ASP A 29 -2.75 -2.07 13.59
N LEU A 30 -4.07 -2.19 13.79
CA LEU A 30 -4.76 -3.48 13.87
C LEU A 30 -4.64 -4.29 12.58
N VAL A 31 -4.76 -3.63 11.42
CA VAL A 31 -4.57 -4.27 10.11
C VAL A 31 -3.13 -4.76 9.95
N LYS A 32 -2.12 -3.94 10.28
CA LYS A 32 -0.71 -4.36 10.24
C LYS A 32 -0.48 -5.59 11.11
N GLN A 33 -1.01 -5.58 12.34
CA GLN A 33 -0.84 -6.68 13.28
C GLN A 33 -1.50 -7.96 12.78
N ILE A 34 -2.78 -7.90 12.39
CA ILE A 34 -3.53 -9.07 11.89
C ILE A 34 -2.84 -9.67 10.65
N LEU A 35 -2.34 -8.84 9.74
CA LEU A 35 -1.66 -9.28 8.52
C LEU A 35 -0.29 -9.88 8.81
N ALA A 36 0.52 -9.24 9.67
CA ALA A 36 1.85 -9.72 10.02
C ALA A 36 1.81 -11.05 10.79
N GLU A 37 0.86 -11.20 11.70
CA GLU A 37 0.73 -12.38 12.55
C GLU A 37 -0.11 -13.50 11.92
N GLY A 38 -0.80 -13.20 10.81
CA GLY A 38 -1.72 -14.13 10.15
C GLY A 38 -2.96 -14.46 11.00
N ALA A 39 -3.32 -13.60 11.96
CA ALA A 39 -4.43 -13.82 12.90
C ALA A 39 -5.79 -14.02 12.20
N TRP A 40 -5.95 -13.49 11.00
CA TRP A 40 -7.14 -13.65 10.16
C TRP A 40 -7.34 -15.07 9.61
N ARG A 41 -6.27 -15.88 9.52
CA ARG A 41 -6.30 -17.21 8.90
C ARG A 41 -6.99 -18.24 9.77
N GLU A 42 -6.80 -18.15 11.09
CA GLU A 42 -7.35 -19.10 12.05
C GLU A 42 -7.61 -18.41 13.39
N PHE A 43 -8.86 -18.38 13.84
CA PHE A 43 -9.25 -17.82 15.13
C PHE A 43 -10.51 -18.50 15.67
N VAL A 44 -10.78 -18.32 16.97
CA VAL A 44 -11.97 -18.89 17.62
C VAL A 44 -12.99 -17.80 17.88
N THR A 45 -14.24 -18.01 17.47
CA THR A 45 -15.32 -17.05 17.73
C THR A 45 -15.68 -16.97 19.21
N PRO A 46 -16.42 -15.95 19.67
CA PRO A 46 -16.93 -15.90 21.04
C PRO A 46 -17.78 -17.13 21.44
N ARG A 47 -18.33 -17.85 20.45
CA ARG A 47 -19.12 -19.08 20.65
C ARG A 47 -18.27 -20.36 20.71
N GLY A 48 -16.95 -20.25 20.61
CA GLY A 48 -16.04 -21.40 20.61
C GLY A 48 -15.86 -22.07 19.25
N GLU A 49 -16.44 -21.54 18.18
CA GLU A 49 -16.29 -22.08 16.82
C GLU A 49 -14.91 -21.73 16.26
N LEU A 50 -14.19 -22.72 15.70
CA LEU A 50 -12.95 -22.48 14.97
C LEU A 50 -13.27 -22.01 13.56
N VAL A 51 -12.76 -20.84 13.18
CA VAL A 51 -12.92 -20.25 11.85
C VAL A 51 -11.58 -20.27 11.14
N ARG A 52 -11.59 -20.65 9.85
CA ARG A 52 -10.42 -20.65 8.99
C ARG A 52 -10.70 -19.94 7.67
N HIS A 53 -9.74 -19.16 7.21
CA HIS A 53 -9.77 -18.47 5.92
C HIS A 53 -8.49 -18.72 5.15
N ASP A 54 -8.64 -19.11 3.88
CA ASP A 54 -7.50 -19.32 2.98
C ASP A 54 -7.05 -18.03 2.32
N ARG A 55 -7.98 -17.10 2.07
CA ARG A 55 -7.73 -15.81 1.43
C ARG A 55 -8.16 -14.66 2.32
N PHE A 56 -7.38 -13.59 2.31
CA PHE A 56 -7.69 -12.41 3.11
C PHE A 56 -9.03 -11.76 2.69
N VAL A 57 -9.38 -11.85 1.40
CA VAL A 57 -10.67 -11.36 0.89
C VAL A 57 -11.86 -12.08 1.54
N ASP A 58 -11.73 -13.38 1.76
CA ASP A 58 -12.79 -14.19 2.37
C ASP A 58 -13.00 -13.78 3.82
N PHE A 59 -11.91 -13.51 4.56
CA PHE A 59 -11.98 -12.96 5.91
C PHE A 59 -12.63 -11.57 5.97
N VAL A 60 -12.26 -10.66 5.06
CA VAL A 60 -12.79 -9.28 5.04
C VAL A 60 -14.29 -9.29 4.75
N THR A 61 -14.72 -10.10 3.77
CA THR A 61 -16.11 -10.16 3.31
C THR A 61 -17.00 -11.05 4.16
N ALA A 62 -16.43 -12.02 4.88
CA ALA A 62 -17.19 -12.91 5.76
C ALA A 62 -17.96 -12.11 6.82
N PRO A 63 -19.19 -12.53 7.17
CA PRO A 63 -20.02 -11.83 8.14
C PRO A 63 -19.32 -11.65 9.50
N PRO A 64 -19.77 -10.65 10.29
CA PRO A 64 -19.43 -10.53 11.70
C PRO A 64 -19.36 -11.86 12.44
N THR A 65 -18.41 -12.01 13.36
CA THR A 65 -18.04 -13.25 14.10
C THR A 65 -17.19 -14.25 13.32
N ARG A 66 -17.37 -14.35 12.00
CA ARG A 66 -16.52 -15.19 11.13
C ARG A 66 -15.56 -14.35 10.29
N GLY A 67 -15.64 -13.04 10.36
CA GLY A 67 -14.82 -12.11 9.62
C GLY A 67 -15.16 -10.68 10.00
N ILE A 68 -14.94 -9.75 9.08
CA ILE A 68 -15.16 -8.33 9.32
C ILE A 68 -16.55 -7.86 8.86
N GLY A 69 -17.07 -8.43 7.77
CA GLY A 69 -18.30 -8.00 7.13
C GLY A 69 -18.13 -6.68 6.37
N ALA A 70 -16.95 -6.42 5.82
CA ALA A 70 -16.59 -5.20 5.11
C ALA A 70 -16.19 -5.50 3.65
N THR A 71 -15.94 -4.45 2.88
CA THR A 71 -15.32 -4.56 1.56
C THR A 71 -13.83 -4.33 1.63
N VAL A 72 -13.07 -4.94 0.71
CA VAL A 72 -11.62 -4.71 0.59
C VAL A 72 -11.32 -3.23 0.32
N ASP A 73 -12.18 -2.55 -0.45
CA ASP A 73 -12.02 -1.13 -0.74
C ASP A 73 -12.23 -0.23 0.49
N LEU A 74 -13.09 -0.63 1.42
CA LEU A 74 -13.22 0.06 2.70
C LEU A 74 -11.90 -0.08 3.50
N VAL A 75 -11.39 -1.30 3.64
CA VAL A 75 -10.12 -1.54 4.35
C VAL A 75 -8.98 -0.76 3.67
N ARG A 76 -8.91 -0.79 2.33
CA ARG A 76 -7.92 -0.04 1.55
C ARG A 76 -7.98 1.46 1.81
N ARG A 77 -9.19 2.06 1.86
CA ARG A 77 -9.36 3.49 2.14
C ARG A 77 -8.92 3.85 3.56
N LEU A 78 -9.20 2.99 4.53
CA LEU A 78 -8.85 3.24 5.93
C LEU A 78 -7.35 3.15 6.21
N VAL A 79 -6.60 2.42 5.38
CA VAL A 79 -5.14 2.31 5.49
C VAL A 79 -4.40 3.15 4.44
N ALA A 80 -5.09 3.99 3.68
CA ALA A 80 -4.49 4.68 2.53
C ALA A 80 -3.31 5.58 2.91
N ASP A 81 -3.35 6.20 4.09
CA ASP A 81 -2.30 7.09 4.58
C ASP A 81 -1.16 6.34 5.33
N ASP A 82 -1.36 5.05 5.64
CA ASP A 82 -0.33 4.21 6.26
C ASP A 82 0.33 3.32 5.18
N THR A 83 1.53 3.72 4.77
CA THR A 83 2.26 3.07 3.68
C THR A 83 2.60 1.61 3.98
N GLN A 84 2.89 1.29 5.25
CA GLN A 84 3.21 -0.08 5.66
C GLN A 84 1.97 -0.96 5.67
N ALA A 85 0.85 -0.46 6.19
CA ALA A 85 -0.43 -1.15 6.16
C ALA A 85 -0.89 -1.39 4.71
N LEU A 86 -0.71 -0.41 3.83
CA LEU A 86 -1.04 -0.53 2.41
C LEU A 86 -0.19 -1.59 1.69
N ASP A 87 1.13 -1.64 1.95
CA ASP A 87 2.00 -2.69 1.38
C ASP A 87 1.58 -4.08 1.90
N LEU A 88 1.43 -4.25 3.22
CA LEU A 88 0.98 -5.53 3.79
C LEU A 88 -0.37 -5.99 3.22
N LEU A 89 -1.31 -5.06 3.05
CA LEU A 89 -2.61 -5.35 2.44
C LEU A 89 -2.45 -5.81 0.98
N ASP A 90 -1.64 -5.13 0.18
CA ASP A 90 -1.35 -5.52 -1.20
C ASP A 90 -0.73 -6.92 -1.29
N GLN A 91 0.17 -7.26 -0.36
CA GLN A 91 0.76 -8.60 -0.26
C GLN A 91 -0.29 -9.67 0.06
N ALA A 92 -1.14 -9.41 1.05
CA ALA A 92 -2.18 -10.34 1.48
C ALA A 92 -3.22 -10.63 0.38
N LEU A 93 -3.51 -9.63 -0.45
CA LEU A 93 -4.46 -9.75 -1.56
C LEU A 93 -3.86 -10.46 -2.79
N GLN A 94 -2.52 -10.47 -2.93
CA GLN A 94 -1.83 -11.12 -4.05
C GLN A 94 -1.65 -12.63 -3.87
N ASN A 95 -1.75 -13.14 -2.65
CA ASN A 95 -1.57 -14.55 -2.38
C ASN A 95 -2.77 -15.35 -2.93
N PRO A 96 -2.57 -16.20 -3.96
CA PRO A 96 -3.59 -17.17 -4.35
C PRO A 96 -3.76 -18.19 -3.21
N SER A 97 -4.99 -18.63 -2.96
CA SER A 97 -5.26 -19.76 -2.07
C SER A 97 -4.43 -20.97 -2.51
N SER A 98 -3.67 -21.58 -1.59
CA SER A 98 -2.83 -22.75 -1.86
C SER A 98 -3.63 -24.04 -2.17
N HIS A 99 -4.96 -23.96 -2.34
CA HIS A 99 -5.78 -25.04 -2.83
C HIS A 99 -6.04 -24.84 -4.33
N HIS A 100 -5.44 -25.71 -5.14
CA HIS A 100 -5.61 -25.77 -6.58
C HIS A 100 -7.08 -25.87 -6.97
N ALA A 101 -7.65 -24.79 -7.52
CA ALA A 101 -8.83 -24.82 -8.37
C ALA A 101 -8.64 -23.78 -9.47
N GLY A 102 -8.59 -24.27 -10.71
CA GLY A 102 -8.20 -23.51 -11.89
C GLY A 102 -9.08 -22.30 -12.17
N ASN A 103 -8.54 -21.12 -11.92
CA ASN A 103 -8.88 -19.90 -12.66
C ASN A 103 -7.61 -19.05 -12.77
N ASN A 104 -6.89 -19.22 -13.87
CA ASN A 104 -5.62 -18.57 -14.18
C ASN A 104 -5.81 -17.13 -14.71
N ILE A 105 -6.91 -16.46 -14.34
CA ILE A 105 -7.11 -15.05 -14.66
C ILE A 105 -6.45 -14.28 -13.52
N PRO A 106 -5.29 -13.65 -13.72
CA PRO A 106 -4.79 -12.71 -12.74
C PRO A 106 -5.83 -11.60 -12.66
N SER A 107 -6.59 -11.56 -11.56
CA SER A 107 -7.33 -10.35 -11.18
C SER A 107 -6.30 -9.23 -11.19
N ARG A 108 -6.34 -8.39 -12.23
CA ARG A 108 -5.37 -7.31 -12.39
C ARG A 108 -5.49 -6.49 -11.11
N PRO A 109 -4.42 -6.34 -10.33
CA PRO A 109 -4.52 -5.60 -9.08
C PRO A 109 -4.90 -4.16 -9.41
N GLU A 110 -6.17 -3.83 -9.20
CA GLU A 110 -6.70 -2.47 -9.15
C GLU A 110 -6.12 -1.82 -7.89
N GLY A 111 -4.88 -1.36 -8.02
CA GLY A 111 -4.13 -0.69 -6.98
C GLY A 111 -3.88 0.76 -7.36
N THR A 112 -3.89 1.63 -6.37
CA THR A 112 -3.45 3.02 -6.53
C THR A 112 -2.02 3.08 -7.10
N SER A 113 -1.66 4.22 -7.68
CA SER A 113 -0.30 4.46 -8.20
C SER A 113 0.80 4.22 -7.14
N GLN A 114 0.45 4.37 -5.86
CA GLN A 114 1.30 4.10 -4.69
C GLN A 114 1.49 2.61 -4.42
N ALA A 115 0.42 1.79 -4.36
CA ALA A 115 0.54 0.34 -4.16
C ALA A 115 1.37 -0.31 -5.28
N LYS A 116 1.17 0.12 -6.53
CA LYS A 116 1.98 -0.32 -7.68
C LYS A 116 3.46 0.06 -7.51
N ALA A 117 3.75 1.25 -6.98
CA ALA A 117 5.11 1.70 -6.73
C ALA A 117 5.78 0.86 -5.64
N LEU A 118 5.10 0.64 -4.51
CA LEU A 118 5.61 -0.20 -3.41
C LEU A 118 5.95 -1.60 -3.86
N ARG A 119 5.04 -2.25 -4.61
CA ARG A 119 5.30 -3.58 -5.18
C ARG A 119 6.52 -3.61 -6.10
N ARG A 120 6.69 -2.60 -6.96
CA ARG A 120 7.84 -2.53 -7.87
C ARG A 120 9.15 -2.33 -7.09
N LEU A 121 9.16 -1.42 -6.12
CA LEU A 121 10.30 -1.19 -5.24
C LEU A 121 10.65 -2.45 -4.45
N ARG A 122 9.67 -3.11 -3.83
CA ARG A 122 9.86 -4.36 -3.09
C ARG A 122 10.55 -5.45 -3.94
N LYS A 123 10.19 -5.55 -5.23
CA LYS A 123 10.76 -6.54 -6.15
C LYS A 123 12.17 -6.19 -6.61
N ASP A 124 12.39 -4.96 -7.07
CA ASP A 124 13.58 -4.61 -7.84
C ASP A 124 14.58 -3.74 -7.06
N ARG A 125 14.14 -3.04 -6.00
CA ARG A 125 14.94 -2.14 -5.13
C ARG A 125 14.48 -2.22 -3.67
N PRO A 126 14.71 -3.37 -2.99
CA PRO A 126 14.24 -3.58 -1.61
C PRO A 126 14.86 -2.60 -0.60
N ASP A 127 16.05 -2.07 -0.89
CA ASP A 127 16.71 -1.03 -0.12
C ASP A 127 15.90 0.28 -0.08
N LEU A 128 15.41 0.72 -1.24
CA LEU A 128 14.56 1.91 -1.35
C LEU A 128 13.15 1.65 -0.82
N HIS A 129 12.67 0.41 -0.93
CA HIS A 129 11.42 0.00 -0.31
C HIS A 129 11.45 0.17 1.21
N ALA A 130 12.54 -0.26 1.87
CA ALA A 130 12.70 -0.10 3.31
C ALA A 130 12.71 1.38 3.74
N GLN A 131 13.38 2.25 2.99
CA GLN A 131 13.38 3.71 3.25
C GLN A 131 11.98 4.33 3.12
N VAL A 132 11.16 3.82 2.20
CA VAL A 132 9.77 4.26 2.06
C VAL A 132 8.91 3.81 3.23
N LEU A 133 9.06 2.55 3.67
CA LEU A 133 8.35 2.04 4.85
C LEU A 133 8.75 2.77 6.14
N ALA A 134 10.01 3.18 6.25
CA ALA A 134 10.51 3.99 7.38
C ALA A 134 10.02 5.45 7.34
N GLY A 135 9.35 5.89 6.27
CA GLY A 135 8.91 7.28 6.09
C GLY A 135 10.04 8.25 5.73
N GLU A 136 11.26 7.78 5.47
CA GLU A 136 12.41 8.59 5.07
C GLU A 136 12.26 9.12 3.63
N LEU A 137 11.63 8.33 2.76
CA LEU A 137 11.34 8.67 1.38
C LEU A 137 9.86 8.47 1.05
N SER A 138 9.30 9.33 0.20
CA SER A 138 8.01 9.02 -0.42
C SER A 138 8.16 7.92 -1.47
N ALA A 139 7.11 7.11 -1.67
CA ALA A 139 7.10 6.09 -2.72
C ALA A 139 7.44 6.67 -4.11
N HIS A 140 7.02 7.90 -4.40
CA HIS A 140 7.35 8.57 -5.65
C HIS A 140 8.85 8.94 -5.73
N ALA A 141 9.41 9.52 -4.67
CA ALA A 141 10.83 9.87 -4.62
C ALA A 141 11.72 8.63 -4.74
N ALA A 142 11.35 7.54 -4.07
CA ALA A 142 12.04 6.26 -4.19
C ALA A 142 11.96 5.69 -5.62
N MET A 143 10.81 5.79 -6.30
CA MET A 143 10.69 5.37 -7.70
C MET A 143 11.58 6.18 -8.65
N ILE A 144 11.75 7.49 -8.41
CA ILE A 144 12.68 8.33 -9.17
C ILE A 144 14.12 7.92 -8.87
N LYS A 145 14.47 7.75 -7.59
CA LYS A 145 15.82 7.33 -7.15
C LYS A 145 16.19 5.94 -7.68
N ALA A 146 15.21 5.06 -7.85
CA ALA A 146 15.35 3.75 -8.47
C ALA A 146 15.49 3.79 -10.01
N GLY A 147 15.31 4.95 -10.65
CA GLY A 147 15.31 5.09 -12.11
C GLY A 147 14.05 4.55 -12.80
N PHE A 148 13.00 4.16 -12.05
CA PHE A 148 11.76 3.64 -12.64
C PHE A 148 10.85 4.75 -13.17
N ARG A 149 11.06 6.00 -12.76
CA ARG A 149 10.31 7.16 -13.24
C ARG A 149 11.27 8.32 -13.49
N PRO A 150 11.11 9.07 -14.59
CA PRO A 150 11.87 10.30 -14.80
C PRO A 150 11.44 11.36 -13.78
N LYS A 151 12.39 12.21 -13.38
CA LYS A 151 12.10 13.38 -12.55
C LYS A 151 11.48 14.47 -13.44
N THR A 152 10.25 14.85 -13.16
CA THR A 152 9.56 15.97 -13.83
C THR A 152 9.49 17.17 -12.91
N PHE A 153 9.54 18.38 -13.46
CA PHE A 153 9.31 19.61 -12.72
C PHE A 153 8.42 20.55 -13.54
N THR A 154 7.50 21.22 -12.86
CA THR A 154 6.58 22.17 -13.50
C THR A 154 7.26 23.52 -13.61
N VAL A 155 7.20 24.12 -14.80
CA VAL A 155 7.71 25.46 -15.07
C VAL A 155 6.54 26.34 -15.49
N ARG A 156 6.46 27.55 -14.94
CA ARG A 156 5.48 28.54 -15.37
C ARG A 156 6.00 29.24 -16.64
N GLY A 157 5.25 29.14 -17.74
CA GLY A 157 5.67 29.59 -19.07
C GLY A 157 5.54 31.10 -19.35
N ASP A 158 4.89 31.86 -18.46
CA ASP A 158 4.62 33.30 -18.64
C ASP A 158 5.84 34.20 -18.36
N ARG A 159 6.87 33.68 -17.69
CA ARG A 159 8.00 34.46 -17.19
C ARG A 159 9.34 33.79 -17.51
N PRO A 160 10.10 34.31 -18.51
CA PRO A 160 11.43 33.81 -18.87
C PRO A 160 12.40 33.67 -17.70
N ASP A 161 12.42 34.62 -16.76
CA ASP A 161 13.29 34.54 -15.57
C ASP A 161 12.95 33.36 -14.65
N SER A 162 11.65 33.06 -14.50
CA SER A 162 11.18 31.95 -13.68
C SER A 162 11.51 30.61 -14.33
N ILE A 163 11.43 30.54 -15.66
CA ILE A 163 11.87 29.41 -16.47
C ILE A 163 13.36 29.17 -16.24
N ALA A 164 14.20 30.18 -16.49
CA ALA A 164 15.65 30.07 -16.35
C ALA A 164 16.07 29.65 -14.94
N ARG A 165 15.45 30.21 -13.89
CA ARG A 165 15.73 29.83 -12.49
C ARG A 165 15.40 28.38 -12.20
N THR A 166 14.27 27.90 -12.71
CA THR A 166 13.80 26.52 -12.46
C THR A 166 14.66 25.50 -13.19
N LEU A 167 15.03 25.79 -14.43
CA LEU A 167 15.95 24.98 -15.23
C LEU A 167 17.33 24.89 -14.58
N ARG A 168 17.92 26.03 -14.15
CA ARG A 168 19.21 26.05 -13.47
C ARG A 168 19.25 25.23 -12.16
N LYS A 169 18.11 25.14 -11.46
CA LYS A 169 18.01 24.38 -10.20
C LYS A 169 17.92 22.86 -10.43
N ASN A 170 17.37 22.43 -11.56
CA ASN A 170 16.99 21.03 -11.77
C ASN A 170 17.81 20.30 -12.84
N LEU A 171 18.43 21.02 -13.78
CA LEU A 171 19.25 20.46 -14.85
C LEU A 171 20.73 20.54 -14.50
N SER A 172 21.50 19.57 -14.98
CA SER A 172 22.97 19.61 -14.95
C SER A 172 23.52 20.67 -15.92
N PRO A 173 24.77 21.13 -15.73
CA PRO A 173 25.41 22.09 -16.64
C PRO A 173 25.44 21.61 -18.11
N GLU A 174 25.63 20.32 -18.33
CA GLU A 174 25.64 19.69 -19.65
C GLU A 174 24.26 19.79 -20.31
N GLN A 175 23.20 19.41 -19.59
CA GLN A 175 21.83 19.51 -20.08
C GLN A 175 21.40 20.95 -20.35
N LEU A 176 21.92 21.93 -19.60
CA LEU A 176 21.66 23.35 -19.85
C LEU A 176 22.36 23.85 -21.12
N ALA A 177 23.55 23.32 -21.43
CA ALA A 177 24.25 23.67 -22.66
C ALA A 177 23.53 23.11 -23.89
N GLU A 178 23.12 21.83 -23.83
CA GLU A 178 22.31 21.18 -24.86
C GLU A 178 20.96 21.90 -25.05
N LEU A 179 20.28 22.25 -23.96
CA LEU A 179 19.01 22.97 -24.03
C LEU A 179 19.15 24.35 -24.71
N ARG A 180 20.27 25.06 -24.52
CA ARG A 180 20.50 26.34 -25.21
C ARG A 180 20.64 26.14 -26.71
N GLN A 181 21.41 25.13 -27.13
CA GLN A 181 21.55 24.80 -28.55
C GLN A 181 20.20 24.51 -29.20
N LEU A 182 19.34 23.73 -28.54
CA LEU A 182 18.00 23.40 -29.02
C LEU A 182 17.01 24.59 -29.04
N LEU A 183 17.29 25.66 -28.31
CA LEU A 183 16.46 26.87 -28.29
C LEU A 183 16.92 27.93 -29.29
N ASP A 184 18.18 27.86 -29.71
CA ASP A 184 18.78 28.77 -30.71
C ASP A 184 18.61 28.24 -32.15
N GLU A 185 18.13 27.00 -32.32
CA GLU A 185 17.78 26.34 -33.60
C GLU A 185 16.33 26.62 -34.03
#